data_AF-A0A941WZL9-F1
#
_entry.id   AF-A0A941WZL9-F1
#
_cell.length_a   1.000
_cell.length_b   1.000
_cell.length_c   1.000
_cell.angle_alpha   90.00
_cell.angle_beta   90.00
_cell.angle_gamma   90.00
#
_symmetry.space_group_name_H-M   'P 1'
#
loop_
_entity.id
_entity.type
_entity.pdbx_description
1 polymer ?
#
loop_
_entity_poly.entity_id
_entity_poly.type
_entity_poly.pdbx_seq_one_letter_code
_entity_poly.pdbx_strand_id
1 'polypeptide(L)'
;MEIEFKKAIFTSNQIIIKKKKQNIVIPLAKVDKLLYAKFSIKNYLSLGFGDWRTTGALYIYLNEKINNKNMYCFFIKYDNLVQIPENIYKKIKFYVPGEPW
;
A
#
# COMPACT_ATOMS: atom_id res chain seq x y z
N MET A 1 6.57 -17.73 0.39
CA MET A 1 7.26 -16.85 1.36
C MET A 1 6.20 -15.96 2.01
N GLU A 2 6.22 -15.87 3.33
CA GLU A 2 5.30 -15.06 4.13
C GLU A 2 6.12 -14.06 4.93
N ILE A 3 5.70 -12.80 4.92
CA ILE A 3 6.40 -11.71 5.60
C ILE A 3 5.39 -10.90 6.41
N GLU A 4 5.59 -10.90 7.72
CA GLU A 4 4.66 -10.32 8.67
C GLU A 4 5.19 -8.99 9.25
N PHE A 5 4.31 -7.99 9.26
CA PHE A 5 4.54 -6.73 9.96
C PHE A 5 3.39 -6.42 10.93
N LYS A 6 3.58 -5.36 11.72
CA LYS A 6 2.60 -4.90 12.73
C LYS A 6 1.19 -4.70 12.17
N LYS A 7 1.05 -4.18 10.95
CA LYS A 7 -0.24 -3.81 10.35
C LYS A 7 -0.67 -4.68 9.17
N ALA A 8 0.22 -5.51 8.62
CA ALA A 8 -0.10 -6.33 7.46
C ALA A 8 0.79 -7.57 7.38
N ILE A 9 0.29 -8.60 6.69
CA ILE A 9 1.04 -9.79 6.29
C ILE A 9 1.04 -9.82 4.77
N PHE A 10 2.20 -10.06 4.17
CA PHE A 10 2.38 -10.21 2.74
C PHE A 10 2.75 -11.65 2.43
N THR A 11 2.02 -12.25 1.51
CA THR A 11 2.28 -13.60 1.00
C THR A 11 2.53 -13.53 -0.50
N SER A 12 2.78 -14.66 -1.16
CA SER A 12 2.95 -14.68 -2.62
C SER A 12 1.66 -14.35 -3.39
N ASN A 13 0.47 -14.52 -2.81
CA ASN A 13 -0.81 -14.41 -3.52
C ASN A 13 -1.82 -13.44 -2.89
N GLN A 14 -1.56 -12.92 -1.69
CA GLN A 14 -2.47 -12.01 -1.00
C GLN A 14 -1.75 -11.05 -0.04
N ILE A 15 -2.42 -9.93 0.26
CA ILE A 15 -2.07 -8.97 1.29
C ILE A 15 -3.15 -9.03 2.37
N ILE A 16 -2.77 -9.27 3.62
CA ILE A 16 -3.70 -9.31 4.74
C ILE A 16 -3.48 -8.07 5.60
N ILE A 17 -4.49 -7.21 5.74
CA ILE A 17 -4.44 -6.04 6.62
C ILE A 17 -4.98 -6.43 7.99
N LYS A 18 -4.15 -6.29 9.03
CA LYS A 18 -4.55 -6.55 10.41
C LYS A 18 -5.47 -5.45 10.92
N LYS A 19 -6.64 -5.83 11.43
CA LYS A 19 -7.57 -4.92 12.11
C LYS A 19 -8.02 -5.54 13.42
N LYS A 20 -8.43 -4.69 14.37
CA LYS A 20 -8.88 -5.13 15.70
C LYS A 20 -10.06 -6.09 15.67
N LYS A 21 -11.03 -5.87 14.76
CA LYS A 21 -12.26 -6.68 14.66
C LYS A 21 -12.09 -7.90 13.74
N GLN A 22 -11.67 -7.65 12.50
CA GLN A 22 -11.54 -8.70 11.49
C GLN A 22 -10.46 -8.31 10.49
N ASN A 23 -9.52 -9.22 10.25
CA ASN A 23 -8.51 -9.03 9.22
C ASN A 23 -9.14 -8.91 7.84
N ILE A 24 -8.58 -8.04 7.01
CA ILE A 24 -9.03 -7.87 5.63
C ILE A 24 -8.06 -8.64 4.75
N VAL A 25 -8.55 -9.67 4.07
CA VAL A 25 -7.76 -10.48 3.16
C VAL A 25 -7.98 -9.94 1.74
N ILE A 26 -6.89 -9.53 1.09
CA ILE A 26 -6.90 -8.95 -0.25
C ILE A 26 -6.10 -9.87 -1.18
N PRO A 27 -6.76 -10.70 -2.00
CA PRO A 27 -6.08 -11.48 -3.04
C PRO A 27 -5.39 -10.55 -4.04
N LEU A 28 -4.16 -10.88 -4.46
CA LEU A 28 -3.42 -10.08 -5.44
C LEU A 28 -4.10 -9.99 -6.80
N ALA A 29 -4.91 -11.00 -7.16
CA ALA A 29 -5.71 -10.97 -8.38
C ALA A 29 -6.77 -9.86 -8.37
N LYS A 30 -7.16 -9.38 -7.16
CA LYS A 30 -8.12 -8.28 -6.99
C LYS A 30 -7.46 -6.91 -6.83
N VAL A 31 -6.14 -6.85 -6.83
CA VAL A 31 -5.38 -5.60 -6.72
C VAL A 31 -5.22 -4.99 -8.10
N ASP A 32 -5.80 -3.80 -8.29
CA ASP A 32 -5.61 -2.99 -9.49
C ASP A 32 -4.26 -2.26 -9.43
N LYS A 33 -4.03 -1.47 -8.37
CA LYS A 33 -2.83 -0.65 -8.21
C LYS A 33 -2.34 -0.64 -6.77
N LEU A 34 -1.01 -0.61 -6.61
CA LEU A 34 -0.35 -0.37 -5.34
C LEU A 34 0.42 0.94 -5.43
N LEU A 35 0.13 1.87 -4.53
CA LEU A 35 0.73 3.20 -4.53
C LEU A 35 1.43 3.46 -3.20
N TYR A 36 2.66 3.96 -3.24
CA TYR A 36 3.40 4.28 -2.01
C TYR A 36 4.20 5.58 -2.15
N ALA A 37 3.99 6.52 -1.23
CA ALA A 37 4.78 7.74 -1.17
C ALA A 37 5.90 7.58 -0.14
N LYS A 38 7.15 7.51 -0.60
CA LYS A 38 8.32 7.46 0.31
C LYS A 38 8.39 8.75 1.13
N PHE A 39 8.77 8.62 2.40
CA PHE A 39 9.00 9.79 3.25
C PHE A 39 10.20 10.58 2.73
N SER A 40 9.96 11.82 2.34
CA SER A 40 10.96 12.81 1.95
C SER A 40 10.34 14.20 2.10
N ILE A 41 11.16 15.24 2.32
CA ILE A 41 10.67 16.62 2.46
C ILE A 41 9.86 17.03 1.22
N LYS A 42 10.35 16.70 0.03
CA LYS A 42 9.67 16.98 -1.24
C LYS A 42 8.30 16.30 -1.31
N ASN A 43 8.21 15.01 -0.99
CA ASN A 43 6.95 14.28 -1.03
C ASN A 43 5.96 14.76 0.03
N TYR A 44 6.46 15.09 1.23
CA TYR A 44 5.66 15.61 2.33
C TYR A 44 5.03 16.96 1.96
N LEU A 45 5.83 17.91 1.45
CA LEU A 45 5.33 19.20 1.00
C LEU A 45 4.36 19.05 -0.19
N SER A 46 4.74 18.26 -1.21
CA SER A 46 3.91 18.07 -2.41
C SER A 46 2.54 17.45 -2.08
N LEU A 47 2.50 16.43 -1.22
CA LEU A 47 1.24 15.82 -0.81
C LEU A 47 0.46 16.72 0.15
N GLY A 48 1.14 17.40 1.08
CA GLY A 48 0.51 18.26 2.08
C GLY A 48 -0.26 19.47 1.53
N PHE A 49 0.09 19.95 0.32
CA PHE A 49 -0.53 21.13 -0.30
C PHE A 49 -1.47 20.82 -1.47
N GLY A 50 -1.75 19.55 -1.81
CA GLY A 50 -2.60 19.25 -2.99
C GLY A 50 -3.10 17.82 -3.18
N ASP A 51 -2.72 16.85 -2.35
CA ASP A 51 -3.20 15.46 -2.46
C ASP A 51 -3.77 15.02 -1.09
N TRP A 52 -4.85 14.25 -1.08
CA TRP A 52 -5.40 13.68 0.16
C TRP A 52 -4.55 12.51 0.69
N ARG A 53 -3.60 12.03 -0.12
CA ARG A 53 -2.67 10.96 0.24
C ARG A 53 -1.52 11.47 1.10
N THR A 54 -0.87 10.57 1.81
CA THR A 54 0.22 10.90 2.75
C THR A 54 1.43 9.99 2.56
N THR A 55 2.60 10.51 2.92
CA THR A 55 3.85 9.75 2.91
C THR A 55 3.82 8.60 3.92
N GLY A 56 4.43 7.47 3.56
CA GLY A 56 4.56 6.30 4.43
C GLY A 56 3.31 5.42 4.49
N ALA A 57 2.25 5.76 3.75
CA ALA A 57 1.08 4.91 3.56
C ALA A 57 1.20 4.11 2.25
N LEU A 58 0.97 2.80 2.34
CA LEU A 58 0.72 1.95 1.19
C LEU A 58 -0.78 1.96 0.90
N TYR A 59 -1.14 2.42 -0.29
CA TYR A 59 -2.50 2.42 -0.81
C TYR A 59 -2.68 1.23 -1.75
N ILE A 60 -3.79 0.52 -1.57
CA ILE A 60 -4.15 -0.68 -2.30
C ILE A 60 -5.50 -0.41 -2.95
N TYR A 61 -5.49 -0.17 -4.26
CA TYR A 61 -6.68 -0.02 -5.08
C TYR A 61 -7.11 -1.38 -5.60
N LEU A 62 -8.41 -1.61 -5.60
CA LEU A 62 -9.01 -2.88 -5.96
C LEU A 62 -9.79 -2.73 -7.26
N ASN A 63 -9.71 -3.74 -8.12
CA ASN A 63 -10.55 -3.84 -9.31
C ASN A 63 -12.00 -4.24 -8.95
N GLU A 64 -12.17 -4.92 -7.82
CA GLU A 64 -13.46 -5.36 -7.27
C GLU A 64 -13.59 -4.96 -5.79
N LYS A 65 -14.83 -4.66 -5.36
CA LYS A 65 -15.12 -4.33 -3.97
C LYS A 65 -14.80 -5.50 -3.04
N ILE A 66 -14.06 -5.20 -1.96
CA ILE A 66 -13.94 -6.08 -0.79
C ILE A 66 -14.55 -5.31 0.38
N ASN A 67 -15.49 -5.92 1.11
CA ASN A 67 -16.24 -5.27 2.21
C ASN A 67 -16.78 -3.87 1.84
N ASN A 68 -17.36 -3.75 0.65
CA ASN A 68 -17.90 -2.52 0.05
C ASN A 68 -16.89 -1.37 -0.11
N LYS A 69 -15.58 -1.66 -0.14
CA LYS A 69 -14.51 -0.69 -0.38
C LYS A 69 -13.72 -1.06 -1.64
N ASN A 70 -13.35 -0.02 -2.40
CA ASN A 70 -12.48 -0.13 -3.57
C ASN A 70 -11.01 0.16 -3.24
N MET A 71 -10.73 0.62 -2.01
CA MET A 71 -9.39 1.00 -1.61
C MET A 71 -9.17 0.77 -0.13
N TYR A 72 -7.97 0.30 0.20
CA TYR A 72 -7.47 0.22 1.56
C TYR A 72 -6.11 0.91 1.65
N CYS A 73 -5.80 1.45 2.82
CA CYS A 73 -4.47 1.94 3.10
C CYS A 73 -4.02 1.59 4.53
N PHE A 74 -2.71 1.50 4.71
CA PHE A 74 -2.08 1.43 6.01
C PHE A 74 -0.64 1.96 5.95
N PHE A 75 -0.16 2.41 7.10
CA PHE A 75 1.22 2.88 7.23
C PHE A 75 2.21 1.71 7.33
N ILE A 76 3.27 1.78 6.54
CA ILE A 76 4.39 0.84 6.54
C ILE A 76 5.68 1.62 6.25
N LYS A 77 6.77 1.31 6.96
CA LYS A 77 8.07 1.94 6.71
C LYS A 77 8.63 1.46 5.37
N TYR A 78 9.39 2.32 4.69
CA TYR A 78 10.01 1.95 3.42
C TYR A 78 10.95 0.75 3.55
N ASP A 79 11.75 0.68 4.62
CA ASP A 79 12.68 -0.44 4.84
C ASP A 79 11.96 -1.79 5.00
N ASN A 80 10.74 -1.77 5.55
CA ASN A 80 9.88 -2.95 5.62
C ASN A 80 9.26 -3.26 4.25
N LEU A 81 8.93 -2.23 3.47
CA LEU A 81 8.36 -2.37 2.14
C LEU A 81 9.35 -3.07 1.18
N VAL A 82 10.64 -2.75 1.27
CA VAL A 82 11.69 -3.38 0.44
C VAL A 82 11.85 -4.88 0.73
N GLN A 83 11.45 -5.32 1.92
CA GLN A 83 11.55 -6.72 2.32
C GLN A 83 10.39 -7.59 1.83
N ILE A 84 9.28 -7.01 1.34
CA ILE A 84 8.09 -7.80 0.94
C ILE A 84 8.37 -8.69 -0.28
N PRO A 85 7.53 -9.71 -0.54
CA PRO A 85 7.68 -10.56 -1.73
C PRO A 85 7.81 -9.74 -3.01
N GLU A 86 8.81 -10.08 -3.83
CA GLU A 86 9.22 -9.31 -5.00
C GLU A 86 8.08 -9.10 -6.02
N ASN A 87 7.21 -10.10 -6.16
CA ASN A 87 6.04 -10.05 -7.04
C ASN A 87 5.00 -9.00 -6.62
N ILE A 88 4.96 -8.64 -5.34
CA ILE A 88 4.16 -7.52 -4.82
C ILE A 88 4.96 -6.23 -4.97
N TYR A 89 6.22 -6.23 -4.55
CA TYR A 89 7.08 -5.04 -4.56
C TYR A 89 7.16 -4.39 -5.95
N LYS A 90 7.36 -5.19 -7.00
CA LYS A 90 7.43 -4.72 -8.39
C LYS A 90 6.15 -4.06 -8.89
N LYS A 91 5.00 -4.32 -8.27
CA LYS A 91 3.71 -3.70 -8.62
C LYS A 91 3.49 -2.36 -7.93
N ILE A 92 4.35 -1.98 -6.99
CA ILE A 92 4.23 -0.71 -6.26
C ILE A 92 4.72 0.41 -7.16
N LYS A 93 3.81 1.30 -7.54
CA LYS A 93 4.16 2.59 -8.11
C LYS A 93 4.54 3.53 -6.97
N PHE A 94 5.72 4.12 -7.07
CA PHE A 94 6.22 5.08 -6.10
C PHE A 94 5.79 6.50 -6.47
N TYR A 95 5.43 7.30 -5.46
CA TYR A 95 5.10 8.70 -5.70
C TYR A 95 6.30 9.49 -6.20
N VAL A 96 6.08 10.24 -7.27
CA VAL A 96 7.00 11.26 -7.77
C VAL A 96 6.20 12.57 -7.89
N PRO A 97 6.60 13.64 -7.18
CA PRO A 97 5.96 14.94 -7.31
C PRO A 97 5.90 15.40 -8.78
N GLY A 98 4.73 15.85 -9.22
CA GLY A 98 4.50 16.30 -10.60
C GLY A 98 4.11 15.19 -11.59
N GLU A 99 4.18 13.91 -11.20
CA GLU A 99 3.70 12.81 -12.03
C GLU A 99 2.31 12.33 -11.57
N PRO A 100 1.40 11.98 -12.51
CA PRO A 100 0.12 11.40 -12.15
C PRO A 100 0.31 10.00 -11.55
N TRP A 101 -0.49 9.71 -10.52
CA TRP A 101 -0.58 8.41 -9.86
C TRP A 101 -1.24 7.33 -10.72
#